data_AF-A0A3M7S029-F1
#
_entry.id   AF-A0A3M7S029-F1
#
_cell.length_a   1.000
_cell.length_b   1.000
_cell.length_c   1.000
_cell.angle_alpha   90.00
_cell.angle_beta   90.00
_cell.angle_gamma   90.00
#
_symmetry.space_group_name_H-M   'P 1'
#
loop_
_entity.id
_entity.type
_entity.pdbx_description
1 polymer ?
#
loop_
_entity_poly.entity_id
_entity_poly.type
_entity_poly.pdbx_seq_one_letter_code
_entity_poly.pdbx_strand_id
1 'polypeptide(L)'
;MTDENSISEEEKIKIAANFLFHSPPGEFKEVFLDLRGLLSDDRILKRALNNTNARYNQDQFVHCKLENSPEPCIITEFNEQPNGRYYDPRTKTSFKFDHLQLNASEVEAHTDIDNLSEPWRTSLETELTSYVKIHYKDAACSVFGSSDQGLVTLVCCTEAHKFQPSNFWNARWRARWAVTFQPSSKSEVELNGVIKAQVHYYEDGNVQLVSQKEIKENVGVTDVEGTAKQIVRLIEKAENEYQNAISENYKTMSDTTFKALRRALPVTKSRIDWNKISSYKIGNELKSSPTA
;
A
#
# COMPACT_ATOMS: atom_id res chain seq x y z
N MET A 1 -11.62 -19.82 -41.94
CA MET A 1 -10.86 -20.08 -40.71
C MET A 1 -11.37 -19.09 -39.69
N THR A 2 -12.35 -19.50 -38.89
CA THR A 2 -12.86 -18.74 -37.74
C THR A 2 -11.82 -18.86 -36.64
N ASP A 3 -11.32 -17.74 -36.14
CA ASP A 3 -10.32 -17.69 -35.06
C ASP A 3 -10.85 -18.39 -33.80
N GLU A 4 -10.46 -19.66 -33.60
CA GLU A 4 -10.71 -20.43 -32.36
C GLU A 4 -9.98 -19.85 -31.13
N ASN A 5 -9.26 -18.73 -31.29
CA ASN A 5 -8.49 -18.06 -30.23
C ASN A 5 -8.98 -16.62 -29.94
N SER A 6 -10.19 -16.24 -30.36
CA SER A 6 -10.70 -14.89 -30.04
C SER A 6 -11.13 -14.82 -28.56
N ILE A 7 -10.33 -14.13 -27.74
CA ILE A 7 -10.68 -13.81 -26.34
C ILE A 7 -12.02 -13.07 -26.32
N SER A 8 -12.95 -13.52 -25.47
CA SER A 8 -14.27 -12.91 -25.34
C SER A 8 -14.20 -11.46 -24.83
N GLU A 9 -15.24 -10.67 -25.07
CA GLU A 9 -15.30 -9.29 -24.53
C GLU A 9 -15.21 -9.26 -23.00
N GLU A 10 -15.85 -10.22 -22.33
CA GLU A 10 -15.85 -10.31 -20.86
C GLU A 10 -14.47 -10.65 -20.31
N GLU A 11 -13.73 -11.54 -20.97
CA GLU A 11 -12.35 -11.83 -20.60
C GLU A 11 -11.43 -10.63 -20.86
N LYS A 12 -11.61 -9.90 -21.96
CA LYS A 12 -10.87 -8.65 -22.22
C LYS A 12 -11.12 -7.62 -21.12
N ILE A 13 -12.37 -7.45 -20.69
CA ILE A 13 -12.73 -6.57 -19.57
C ILE A 13 -12.02 -7.01 -18.29
N LYS A 14 -12.03 -8.32 -17.99
CA LYS A 14 -11.39 -8.87 -16.79
C LYS A 14 -9.87 -8.67 -16.79
N ILE A 15 -9.22 -8.88 -17.94
CA ILE A 15 -7.78 -8.66 -18.11
C ILE A 15 -7.44 -7.18 -17.96
N ALA A 16 -8.20 -6.29 -18.62
CA ALA A 16 -8.00 -4.85 -18.52
C ALA A 16 -8.20 -4.33 -17.08
N ALA A 17 -9.24 -4.81 -16.40
CA ALA A 17 -9.50 -4.54 -14.99
C ALA A 17 -8.33 -5.00 -14.11
N ASN A 18 -7.78 -6.19 -14.39
CA ASN A 18 -6.65 -6.72 -13.64
C ASN A 18 -5.37 -5.86 -13.81
N PHE A 19 -5.10 -5.38 -15.02
CA PHE A 19 -3.99 -4.45 -15.28
C PHE A 19 -4.17 -3.13 -14.54
N LEU A 20 -5.37 -2.54 -14.60
CA LEU A 20 -5.66 -1.30 -13.87
C LEU A 20 -5.51 -1.47 -12.36
N PHE A 21 -5.95 -2.59 -11.80
CA PHE A 21 -5.86 -2.86 -10.36
C PHE A 21 -4.42 -2.98 -9.86
N HIS A 22 -3.52 -3.53 -10.68
CA HIS A 22 -2.11 -3.72 -10.32
C HIS A 22 -1.20 -2.59 -10.83
N SER A 23 -1.79 -1.45 -11.21
CA SER A 23 -1.00 -0.28 -11.60
C SER A 23 -0.08 0.14 -10.44
N PRO A 24 1.20 0.44 -10.72
CA PRO A 24 2.08 1.02 -9.72
C PRO A 24 1.51 2.35 -9.18
N PRO A 25 1.83 2.71 -7.92
CA PRO A 25 1.36 3.94 -7.34
C PRO A 25 1.93 5.13 -8.13
N GLY A 26 1.06 6.06 -8.51
CA GLY A 26 1.45 7.23 -9.33
C GLY A 26 1.40 6.99 -10.84
N GLU A 27 1.16 5.77 -11.31
CA GLU A 27 1.24 5.41 -12.75
C GLU A 27 -0.09 4.89 -13.34
N PHE A 28 -1.19 5.06 -12.60
CA PHE A 28 -2.50 4.57 -13.02
C PHE A 28 -2.96 5.19 -14.36
N LYS A 29 -2.66 6.47 -14.60
CA LYS A 29 -3.08 7.17 -15.82
C LYS A 29 -2.31 6.65 -17.03
N GLU A 30 -1.02 6.38 -16.86
CA GLU A 30 -0.11 5.84 -17.87
C GLU A 30 -0.57 4.43 -18.25
N VAL A 31 -0.79 3.55 -17.27
CA VAL A 31 -1.32 2.20 -17.51
C VAL A 31 -2.68 2.25 -18.23
N PHE A 32 -3.56 3.18 -17.84
CA PHE A 32 -4.83 3.38 -18.52
C PHE A 32 -4.67 3.78 -19.99
N LEU A 33 -3.75 4.68 -20.30
CA LEU A 33 -3.46 5.12 -21.68
C LEU A 33 -2.86 3.99 -22.52
N ASP A 34 -1.97 3.18 -21.94
CA ASP A 34 -1.39 2.01 -22.61
C ASP A 34 -2.47 0.97 -22.94
N LEU A 35 -3.37 0.68 -21.99
CA LEU A 35 -4.51 -0.21 -22.22
C LEU A 35 -5.45 0.31 -23.29
N ARG A 36 -5.67 1.63 -23.34
CA ARG A 36 -6.47 2.25 -24.40
C ARG A 36 -5.86 2.02 -25.77
N GLY A 37 -4.53 2.15 -25.90
CA GLY A 37 -3.79 1.84 -27.13
C GLY A 37 -3.88 0.37 -27.53
N LEU A 38 -3.75 -0.54 -26.56
CA LEU A 38 -3.80 -1.99 -26.79
C LEU A 38 -5.18 -2.49 -27.21
N LEU A 39 -6.24 -2.01 -26.55
CA LEU A 39 -7.60 -2.49 -26.79
C LEU A 39 -8.29 -1.79 -27.96
N SER A 40 -8.00 -0.51 -28.18
CA SER A 40 -8.67 0.33 -29.19
C SER A 40 -10.22 0.31 -29.12
N ASP A 41 -10.81 -0.07 -27.98
CA ASP A 41 -12.26 -0.06 -27.72
C ASP A 41 -12.56 0.60 -26.36
N ASP A 42 -13.02 1.85 -26.41
CA ASP A 42 -13.34 2.65 -25.24
C ASP A 42 -14.52 2.08 -24.42
N ARG A 43 -15.38 1.24 -25.01
CA ARG A 43 -16.52 0.64 -24.30
C ARG A 43 -16.06 -0.41 -23.30
N ILE A 44 -15.13 -1.27 -23.73
CA ILE A 44 -14.48 -2.29 -22.89
C ILE A 44 -13.70 -1.60 -21.77
N LEU A 45 -12.92 -0.58 -22.11
CA LEU A 45 -12.10 0.15 -21.14
C LEU A 45 -12.94 0.85 -20.06
N LYS A 46 -14.05 1.50 -20.45
CA LYS A 46 -14.99 2.11 -19.50
C LYS A 46 -15.60 1.09 -18.54
N ARG A 47 -15.98 -0.10 -19.03
CA ARG A 47 -16.49 -1.18 -18.17
C ARG A 47 -15.43 -1.71 -17.22
N ALA A 48 -14.20 -1.94 -17.69
CA ALA A 48 -13.09 -2.37 -16.85
C ALA A 48 -12.75 -1.35 -15.75
N LEU A 49 -12.78 -0.07 -16.11
CA LEU A 49 -12.55 1.04 -15.20
C LEU A 49 -13.64 1.11 -14.12
N ASN A 50 -14.92 1.05 -14.48
CA ASN A 50 -16.03 1.07 -13.51
C ASN A 50 -15.94 -0.07 -12.48
N ASN A 51 -15.45 -1.25 -12.90
CA ASN A 51 -15.29 -2.40 -12.02
C ASN A 51 -14.10 -2.29 -11.04
N THR A 52 -13.11 -1.45 -11.35
CA THR A 52 -11.80 -1.49 -10.70
C THR A 52 -11.45 -0.21 -9.98
N ASN A 53 -11.86 0.94 -10.51
CA ASN A 53 -11.33 2.23 -10.12
C ASN A 53 -11.59 2.57 -8.64
N ALA A 54 -12.80 2.27 -8.15
CA ALA A 54 -13.13 2.46 -6.72
C ALA A 54 -12.22 1.60 -5.83
N ARG A 55 -12.14 0.31 -6.13
CA ARG A 55 -11.32 -0.66 -5.37
C ARG A 55 -9.84 -0.32 -5.40
N TYR A 56 -9.32 0.12 -6.54
CA TYR A 56 -7.93 0.58 -6.66
C TYR A 56 -7.68 1.78 -5.76
N ASN A 57 -8.51 2.81 -5.86
CA ASN A 57 -8.35 4.03 -5.06
C ASN A 57 -8.47 3.75 -3.55
N GLN A 58 -9.39 2.88 -3.16
CA GLN A 58 -9.58 2.43 -1.78
C GLN A 58 -8.39 1.60 -1.27
N ASP A 59 -7.89 0.61 -2.02
CA ASP A 59 -6.70 -0.15 -1.58
C ASP A 59 -5.48 0.76 -1.49
N GLN A 60 -5.33 1.69 -2.43
CA GLN A 60 -4.19 2.60 -2.51
C GLN A 60 -4.24 3.77 -1.51
N PHE A 61 -5.30 3.88 -0.70
CA PHE A 61 -5.52 4.99 0.23
C PHE A 61 -5.37 6.36 -0.45
N VAL A 62 -5.94 6.47 -1.66
CA VAL A 62 -5.98 7.77 -2.34
C VAL A 62 -6.72 8.75 -1.46
N HIS A 63 -6.14 9.93 -1.26
CA HIS A 63 -6.72 10.94 -0.41
C HIS A 63 -7.19 12.14 -1.23
N CYS A 64 -8.26 12.77 -0.77
CA CYS A 64 -8.82 13.97 -1.39
C CYS A 64 -8.82 15.12 -0.39
N LYS A 65 -8.53 16.33 -0.86
CA LYS A 65 -8.62 17.53 -0.05
C LYS A 65 -9.99 18.18 -0.22
N LEU A 66 -10.73 18.32 0.88
CA LEU A 66 -11.95 19.09 0.94
C LEU A 66 -11.60 20.57 1.17
N GLU A 67 -12.33 21.51 0.56
CA GLU A 67 -12.05 22.95 0.67
C GLU A 67 -12.10 23.45 2.12
N ASN A 68 -12.94 22.83 2.95
CA ASN A 68 -13.15 23.20 4.36
C ASN A 68 -12.30 22.38 5.35
N SER A 69 -11.40 21.50 4.88
CA SER A 69 -10.58 20.67 5.76
C SER A 69 -9.10 21.09 5.74
N PRO A 70 -8.44 21.23 6.92
CA PRO A 70 -7.01 21.48 6.97
C PRO A 70 -6.19 20.29 6.47
N GLU A 71 -6.71 19.07 6.64
CA GLU A 71 -6.04 17.81 6.35
C GLU A 71 -6.83 17.02 5.30
N PRO A 72 -6.18 16.29 4.39
CA PRO A 72 -6.86 15.46 3.41
C PRO A 72 -7.58 14.26 4.06
N CYS A 73 -8.70 13.83 3.46
CA CYS A 73 -9.45 12.64 3.85
C CYS A 73 -9.03 11.46 2.96
N ILE A 74 -8.74 10.31 3.57
CA ILE A 74 -8.40 9.09 2.85
C ILE A 74 -9.68 8.37 2.40
N ILE A 75 -9.72 7.95 1.14
CA ILE A 75 -10.79 7.14 0.57
C ILE A 75 -10.52 5.67 0.86
N THR A 76 -11.43 5.02 1.57
CA THR A 76 -11.32 3.61 1.99
C THR A 76 -12.68 2.94 1.97
N GLU A 77 -12.70 1.62 2.17
CA GLU A 77 -13.94 0.87 2.41
C GLU A 77 -14.63 1.26 3.73
N PHE A 78 -13.88 1.80 4.71
CA PHE A 78 -14.41 2.16 6.04
C PHE A 78 -15.26 3.43 6.04
N ASN A 79 -15.10 4.27 5.01
CA ASN A 79 -15.90 5.48 4.84
C ASN A 79 -16.74 5.51 3.57
N GLU A 80 -16.86 4.38 2.88
CA GLU A 80 -17.76 4.24 1.75
C GLU A 80 -19.22 4.30 2.22
N GLN A 81 -20.02 5.10 1.53
CA GLN A 81 -21.45 5.25 1.71
C GLN A 81 -22.20 4.82 0.43
N PRO A 82 -23.50 4.52 0.52
CA PRO A 82 -24.30 4.23 -0.66
C PRO A 82 -24.20 5.34 -1.73
N ASN A 83 -24.37 4.95 -2.99
CA ASN A 83 -24.34 5.84 -4.15
C ASN A 83 -22.97 6.47 -4.47
N GLY A 84 -21.87 5.82 -4.09
CA GLY A 84 -20.51 6.28 -4.40
C GLY A 84 -20.12 7.55 -3.64
N ARG A 85 -20.71 7.74 -2.46
CA ARG A 85 -20.37 8.82 -1.54
C ARG A 85 -19.38 8.30 -0.51
N TYR A 86 -18.62 9.22 0.06
CA TYR A 86 -17.71 8.96 1.16
C TYR A 86 -17.97 9.98 2.27
N TYR A 87 -17.68 9.60 3.51
CA TYR A 87 -17.74 10.55 4.63
C TYR A 87 -16.35 10.86 5.17
N ASP A 88 -16.16 12.11 5.58
CA ASP A 88 -15.00 12.54 6.33
C ASP A 88 -15.37 12.70 7.81
N PRO A 89 -14.88 11.82 8.70
CA PRO A 89 -15.15 11.91 10.13
C PRO A 89 -14.66 13.22 10.76
N ARG A 90 -13.59 13.82 10.22
CA ARG A 90 -12.97 15.03 10.77
C ARG A 90 -13.86 16.25 10.58
N THR A 91 -14.32 16.47 9.36
CA THR A 91 -15.20 17.60 9.02
C THR A 91 -16.68 17.30 9.21
N LYS A 92 -17.05 16.04 9.47
CA LYS A 92 -18.45 15.59 9.58
C LYS A 92 -19.24 15.90 8.31
N THR A 93 -18.59 15.70 7.16
CA THR A 93 -19.19 15.92 5.85
C THR A 93 -19.24 14.63 5.05
N SER A 94 -20.24 14.51 4.18
CA SER A 94 -20.35 13.50 3.15
C SER A 94 -20.12 14.17 1.80
N PHE A 95 -19.45 13.49 0.88
CA PHE A 95 -19.17 14.01 -0.45
C PHE A 95 -19.18 12.90 -1.49
N LYS A 96 -19.47 13.24 -2.73
CA LYS A 96 -19.32 12.33 -3.86
C LYS A 96 -17.89 12.38 -4.36
N PHE A 97 -17.27 11.22 -4.55
CA PHE A 97 -15.90 11.13 -5.01
C PHE A 97 -15.83 10.65 -6.46
N ASP A 98 -15.27 11.48 -7.33
CA ASP A 98 -14.98 11.09 -8.70
C ASP A 98 -13.66 10.30 -8.73
N HIS A 99 -13.76 8.98 -8.82
CA HIS A 99 -12.61 8.09 -8.89
C HIS A 99 -11.71 8.30 -10.12
N LEU A 100 -12.15 9.02 -11.16
CA LEU A 100 -11.32 9.36 -12.33
C LEU A 100 -10.55 10.66 -12.13
N GLN A 101 -11.25 11.70 -11.67
CA GLN A 101 -10.64 13.02 -11.46
C GLN A 101 -9.94 13.14 -10.11
N LEU A 102 -10.19 12.20 -9.20
CA LEU A 102 -9.70 12.18 -7.83
C LEU A 102 -10.10 13.43 -7.05
N ASN A 103 -11.33 13.92 -7.29
CA ASN A 103 -11.87 15.10 -6.64
C ASN A 103 -13.16 14.81 -5.89
N ALA A 104 -13.43 15.63 -4.88
CA ALA A 104 -14.67 15.61 -4.13
C ALA A 104 -15.65 16.64 -4.71
N SER A 105 -16.92 16.29 -4.72
CA SER A 105 -18.03 17.15 -5.17
C SER A 105 -19.27 16.90 -4.31
N GLU A 106 -20.31 17.73 -4.46
CA GLU A 106 -21.59 17.57 -3.74
C GLU A 106 -21.40 17.38 -2.23
N VAL A 107 -20.62 18.28 -1.59
CA VAL A 107 -20.31 18.22 -0.16
C VAL A 107 -21.54 18.60 0.66
N GLU A 108 -21.93 17.73 1.58
CA GLU A 108 -23.11 17.84 2.43
C GLU A 108 -22.74 17.52 3.89
N ALA A 109 -23.55 17.97 4.85
CA ALA A 109 -23.35 17.60 6.25
C ALA A 109 -23.68 16.11 6.46
N HIS A 110 -22.83 15.38 7.20
CA HIS A 110 -23.09 14.01 7.58
C HIS A 110 -23.68 13.96 8.99
N THR A 111 -24.92 13.48 9.10
CA THR A 111 -25.69 13.50 10.35
C THR A 111 -25.58 12.23 11.17
N ASP A 112 -25.18 11.11 10.57
CA ASP A 112 -25.19 9.79 11.20
C ASP A 112 -23.88 9.52 11.95
N ILE A 113 -23.62 10.35 12.95
CA ILE A 113 -22.42 10.25 13.77
C ILE A 113 -22.66 9.25 14.89
N ASP A 114 -21.77 8.26 14.99
CA ASP A 114 -21.75 7.34 16.11
C ASP A 114 -21.17 8.01 17.36
N ASN A 115 -22.08 8.44 18.25
CA ASN A 115 -21.73 9.12 19.49
C ASN A 115 -20.93 8.26 20.48
N LEU A 116 -20.96 6.92 20.34
CA LEU A 116 -20.21 6.03 21.24
C LEU A 116 -18.73 5.99 20.88
N SER A 117 -18.41 5.89 19.58
CA SER A 117 -17.02 5.83 19.09
C SER A 117 -16.39 7.21 18.88
N GLU A 118 -17.18 8.25 18.65
CA GLU A 118 -16.69 9.59 18.28
C GLU A 118 -15.67 10.22 19.27
N PRO A 119 -15.82 10.12 20.61
CA PRO A 119 -14.83 10.64 21.53
C PRO A 119 -13.46 9.95 21.38
N TRP A 120 -13.48 8.63 21.22
CA TRP A 120 -12.28 7.81 21.03
C TRP A 120 -11.61 8.09 19.69
N ARG A 121 -12.42 8.17 18.63
CA ARG A 121 -11.96 8.49 17.26
C ARG A 121 -11.27 9.85 17.22
N THR A 122 -11.88 10.88 17.79
CA THR A 122 -11.35 12.26 17.77
C THR A 122 -10.03 12.38 18.54
N SER A 123 -9.93 11.73 19.70
CA SER A 123 -8.71 11.70 20.49
C SER A 123 -7.57 10.97 19.76
N LEU A 124 -7.87 9.79 19.19
CA LEU A 124 -6.90 9.04 18.38
C LEU A 124 -6.46 9.81 17.13
N GLU A 125 -7.38 10.50 16.46
CA GLU A 125 -7.07 11.32 15.28
C GLU A 125 -6.11 12.47 15.61
N THR A 126 -6.25 13.09 16.79
CA THR A 126 -5.39 14.20 17.21
C THR A 126 -3.95 13.73 17.44
N GLU A 127 -3.79 12.62 18.17
CA GLU A 127 -2.47 12.02 18.44
C GLU A 127 -1.84 11.48 17.15
N LEU A 128 -2.62 10.79 16.31
CA LEU A 128 -2.14 10.25 15.04
C LEU A 128 -1.73 11.35 14.06
N THR A 129 -2.48 12.45 13.98
CA THR A 129 -2.12 13.60 13.12
C THR A 129 -0.78 14.19 13.54
N SER A 130 -0.52 14.24 14.86
CA SER A 130 0.75 14.75 15.40
C SER A 130 1.91 13.81 15.07
N TYR A 131 1.71 12.50 15.24
CA TYR A 131 2.66 11.46 14.83
C TYR A 131 2.99 11.56 13.32
N VAL A 132 1.98 11.59 12.46
CA VAL A 132 2.18 11.60 11.01
C VAL A 132 2.98 12.82 10.54
N LYS A 133 2.73 14.01 11.13
CA LYS A 133 3.49 15.22 10.81
C LYS A 133 4.98 15.16 11.20
N ILE A 134 5.32 14.39 12.22
CA ILE A 134 6.71 14.25 12.70
C ILE A 134 7.47 13.22 11.86
N HIS A 135 6.81 12.09 11.52
CA HIS A 135 7.48 10.95 10.89
C HIS A 135 7.40 10.95 9.35
N TYR A 136 6.44 11.66 8.76
CA TYR A 136 6.22 11.71 7.33
C TYR A 136 6.21 13.16 6.84
N LYS A 137 6.83 13.40 5.68
CA LYS A 137 6.90 14.75 5.09
C LYS A 137 5.57 15.19 4.45
N ASP A 138 5.02 14.33 3.61
CA ASP A 138 3.83 14.58 2.79
C ASP A 138 2.90 13.37 2.94
N ALA A 139 2.07 13.38 3.98
CA ALA A 139 1.22 12.26 4.34
C ALA A 139 -0.18 12.69 4.76
N ALA A 140 -1.13 11.79 4.54
CA ALA A 140 -2.51 11.88 4.96
C ALA A 140 -2.78 10.86 6.07
N CYS A 141 -3.69 11.20 6.98
CA CYS A 141 -4.26 10.24 7.90
C CYS A 141 -5.76 10.47 8.10
N SER A 142 -6.48 9.38 8.34
CA SER A 142 -7.91 9.39 8.66
C SER A 142 -8.22 8.31 9.69
N VAL A 143 -9.07 8.66 10.66
CA VAL A 143 -9.51 7.73 11.71
C VAL A 143 -11.01 7.58 11.63
N PHE A 144 -11.46 6.35 11.45
CA PHE A 144 -12.85 5.94 11.37
C PHE A 144 -13.26 5.25 12.66
N GLY A 145 -14.45 5.58 13.16
CA GLY A 145 -15.04 4.97 14.34
C GLY A 145 -16.39 4.37 13.98
N SER A 146 -16.66 3.18 14.51
CA SER A 146 -17.98 2.54 14.42
C SER A 146 -18.25 1.81 15.72
N SER A 147 -19.52 1.55 16.01
CA SER A 147 -19.93 0.70 17.11
C SER A 147 -21.01 -0.27 16.70
N ASP A 148 -20.86 -1.50 17.18
CA ASP A 148 -21.84 -2.56 17.00
C ASP A 148 -22.03 -3.29 18.34
N GLN A 149 -23.27 -3.45 18.77
CA GLN A 149 -23.63 -4.12 20.02
C GLN A 149 -22.85 -3.65 21.27
N GLY A 150 -22.44 -2.37 21.30
CA GLY A 150 -21.66 -1.78 22.39
C GLY A 150 -20.14 -2.00 22.32
N LEU A 151 -19.64 -2.69 21.30
CA LEU A 151 -18.23 -2.76 20.95
C LEU A 151 -17.88 -1.59 20.03
N VAL A 152 -16.82 -0.85 20.37
CA VAL A 152 -16.27 0.22 19.55
C VAL A 152 -15.13 -0.34 18.71
N THR A 153 -15.18 -0.11 17.40
CA THR A 153 -14.09 -0.40 16.48
C THR A 153 -13.53 0.90 15.94
N LEU A 154 -12.23 1.10 16.14
CA LEU A 154 -11.48 2.20 15.55
C LEU A 154 -10.57 1.65 14.46
N VAL A 155 -10.60 2.29 13.30
CA VAL A 155 -9.70 1.99 12.19
C VAL A 155 -8.98 3.28 11.83
N CYS A 156 -7.66 3.29 11.90
CA CYS A 156 -6.86 4.39 11.39
C CYS A 156 -6.04 3.97 10.17
N CYS A 157 -6.00 4.87 9.20
CA CYS A 157 -5.29 4.70 7.95
C CYS A 157 -4.29 5.85 7.82
N THR A 158 -3.07 5.52 7.41
CA THR A 158 -2.01 6.46 7.09
C THR A 158 -1.54 6.17 5.68
N GLU A 159 -1.41 7.22 4.86
CA GLU A 159 -0.84 7.13 3.53
C GLU A 159 0.23 8.20 3.36
N ALA A 160 1.37 7.81 2.82
CA ALA A 160 2.43 8.73 2.45
C ALA A 160 2.97 8.29 1.10
N HIS A 161 3.14 9.22 0.18
CA HIS A 161 3.68 8.91 -1.13
C HIS A 161 4.66 9.95 -1.60
N LYS A 162 5.51 9.53 -2.54
CA LYS A 162 6.40 10.43 -3.27
C LYS A 162 6.52 9.94 -4.69
N PHE A 163 6.03 10.75 -5.61
CA PHE A 163 6.04 10.46 -7.04
C PHE A 163 7.00 11.41 -7.73
N GLN A 164 8.00 10.84 -8.39
CA GLN A 164 9.01 11.60 -9.10
C GLN A 164 9.20 10.99 -10.50
N PRO A 165 8.20 11.16 -11.40
CA PRO A 165 8.24 10.56 -12.72
C PRO A 165 9.41 11.07 -13.56
N SER A 166 9.88 12.31 -13.34
CA SER A 166 11.07 12.85 -14.00
C SER A 166 12.36 12.12 -13.64
N ASN A 167 12.38 11.45 -12.48
CA ASN A 167 13.53 10.66 -12.02
C ASN A 167 13.21 9.17 -12.09
N PHE A 168 12.15 8.78 -12.82
CA PHE A 168 11.77 7.40 -13.08
C PHE A 168 11.52 6.56 -11.82
N TRP A 169 10.94 7.16 -10.76
CA TRP A 169 10.55 6.38 -9.59
C TRP A 169 9.34 6.93 -8.86
N ASN A 170 8.59 6.01 -8.27
CA ASN A 170 7.43 6.28 -7.45
C ASN A 170 7.45 5.39 -6.20
N ALA A 171 7.05 5.95 -5.07
CA ALA A 171 6.95 5.21 -3.82
C ALA A 171 5.65 5.56 -3.09
N ARG A 172 5.09 4.56 -2.41
CA ARG A 172 3.94 4.71 -1.54
C ARG A 172 4.07 3.81 -0.31
N TRP A 173 3.75 4.40 0.82
CA TRP A 173 3.60 3.77 2.12
C TRP A 173 2.14 3.84 2.54
N ARG A 174 1.61 2.71 3.01
CA ARG A 174 0.25 2.60 3.54
C ARG A 174 0.29 1.82 4.83
N ALA A 175 -0.36 2.32 5.86
CA ALA A 175 -0.55 1.59 7.11
C ALA A 175 -2.01 1.63 7.52
N ARG A 176 -2.55 0.48 7.91
CA ARG A 176 -3.89 0.33 8.47
C ARG A 176 -3.76 -0.29 9.85
N TRP A 177 -4.37 0.33 10.84
CA TRP A 177 -4.44 -0.19 12.20
C TRP A 177 -5.88 -0.24 12.65
N ALA A 178 -6.28 -1.34 13.26
CA ALA A 178 -7.65 -1.57 13.71
C ALA A 178 -7.64 -2.15 15.14
N VAL A 179 -8.54 -1.64 15.98
CA VAL A 179 -8.75 -2.12 17.34
C VAL A 179 -10.24 -2.15 17.64
N THR A 180 -10.69 -3.23 18.27
CA THR A 180 -12.08 -3.39 18.70
C THR A 180 -12.11 -3.65 20.19
N PHE A 181 -12.89 -2.87 20.94
CA PHE A 181 -12.93 -2.95 22.39
C PHE A 181 -14.28 -2.52 22.96
N GLN A 182 -14.55 -2.92 24.20
CA GLN A 182 -15.71 -2.45 24.95
C GLN A 182 -15.28 -1.28 25.86
N PRO A 183 -15.81 -0.06 25.71
CA PRO A 183 -15.37 1.12 26.46
C PRO A 183 -15.47 0.98 28.00
N SER A 184 -16.40 0.16 28.49
CA SER A 184 -16.59 -0.10 29.92
C SER A 184 -15.65 -1.17 30.50
N SER A 185 -14.97 -1.94 29.65
CA SER A 185 -14.05 -2.99 30.07
C SER A 185 -12.62 -2.45 30.09
N LYS A 186 -11.98 -2.47 31.27
CA LYS A 186 -10.54 -2.22 31.40
C LYS A 186 -9.78 -3.49 31.09
N SER A 187 -9.79 -3.88 29.82
CA SER A 187 -9.17 -5.10 29.32
C SER A 187 -8.05 -4.79 28.33
N GLU A 188 -7.11 -5.72 28.18
CA GLU A 188 -6.18 -5.72 27.06
C GLU A 188 -6.89 -6.20 25.81
N VAL A 189 -6.72 -5.46 24.72
CA VAL A 189 -7.35 -5.74 23.42
C VAL A 189 -6.28 -5.83 22.33
N GLU A 190 -6.56 -6.62 21.30
CA GLU A 190 -5.64 -6.83 20.19
C GLU A 190 -5.72 -5.66 19.21
N LEU A 191 -4.60 -4.96 19.03
CA LEU A 191 -4.35 -3.99 17.98
C LEU A 191 -3.77 -4.71 16.76
N ASN A 192 -4.53 -4.70 15.67
CA ASN A 192 -4.17 -5.34 14.41
C ASN A 192 -3.67 -4.30 13.39
N GLY A 193 -2.42 -4.43 12.96
CA GLY A 193 -1.76 -3.55 11.99
C GLY A 193 -1.44 -4.27 10.69
N VAL A 194 -1.56 -3.56 9.57
CA VAL A 194 -1.05 -3.98 8.26
C VAL A 194 -0.29 -2.83 7.65
N ILE A 195 1.00 -3.02 7.43
CA ILE A 195 1.87 -2.04 6.78
C ILE A 195 2.22 -2.55 5.39
N LYS A 196 2.06 -1.72 4.36
CA LYS A 196 2.42 -1.98 2.98
C LYS A 196 3.37 -0.89 2.47
N ALA A 197 4.50 -1.30 1.90
CA ALA A 197 5.44 -0.42 1.22
C ALA A 197 5.59 -0.87 -0.23
N GLN A 198 5.44 0.06 -1.17
CA GLN A 198 5.59 -0.17 -2.59
C GLN A 198 6.51 0.86 -3.20
N VAL A 199 7.53 0.42 -3.92
CA VAL A 199 8.46 1.29 -4.66
C VAL A 199 8.61 0.74 -6.07
N HIS A 200 8.57 1.62 -7.06
CA HIS A 200 8.81 1.30 -8.46
C HIS A 200 9.90 2.22 -8.99
N TYR A 201 10.97 1.65 -9.54
CA TYR A 201 12.04 2.35 -10.23
C TYR A 201 12.17 1.78 -11.65
N TYR A 202 12.15 2.65 -12.65
CA TYR A 202 12.01 2.27 -14.05
C TYR A 202 12.95 3.02 -15.02
N GLU A 203 14.10 3.49 -14.54
CA GLU A 203 15.17 4.01 -15.40
C GLU A 203 15.98 2.82 -15.97
N ASP A 204 16.02 2.70 -17.29
CA ASP A 204 16.75 1.64 -18.02
C ASP A 204 16.44 0.19 -17.57
N GLY A 205 15.27 -0.01 -16.94
CA GLY A 205 14.85 -1.28 -16.37
C GLY A 205 13.49 -1.17 -15.69
N ASN A 206 13.08 -2.22 -14.99
CA ASN A 206 11.89 -2.22 -14.14
C ASN A 206 12.21 -3.00 -12.86
N VAL A 207 12.27 -2.29 -11.74
CA VAL A 207 12.52 -2.84 -10.41
C VAL A 207 11.39 -2.41 -9.49
N GLN A 208 10.72 -3.38 -8.87
CA GLN A 208 9.66 -3.13 -7.90
C GLN A 208 9.99 -3.77 -6.55
N LEU A 209 9.78 -2.99 -5.48
CA LEU A 209 9.66 -3.47 -4.12
C LEU A 209 8.17 -3.53 -3.77
N VAL A 210 7.69 -4.69 -3.37
CA VAL A 210 6.38 -4.87 -2.75
C VAL A 210 6.61 -5.57 -1.43
N SER A 211 6.33 -4.90 -0.33
CA SER A 211 6.52 -5.43 1.02
C SER A 211 5.28 -5.22 1.85
N GLN A 212 4.84 -6.25 2.55
CA GLN A 212 3.71 -6.22 3.46
C GLN A 212 4.08 -6.91 4.78
N LYS A 213 3.66 -6.34 5.90
CA LYS A 213 3.77 -6.95 7.23
C LYS A 213 2.46 -6.81 7.98
N GLU A 214 1.96 -7.92 8.51
CA GLU A 214 0.86 -7.95 9.45
C GLU A 214 1.44 -7.98 10.88
N ILE A 215 0.85 -7.18 11.77
CA ILE A 215 1.34 -6.93 13.12
C ILE A 215 0.18 -7.09 14.09
N LYS A 216 0.44 -7.75 15.21
CA LYS A 216 -0.52 -7.91 16.30
C LYS A 216 0.15 -7.49 17.60
N GLU A 217 -0.41 -6.49 18.26
CA GLU A 217 0.07 -5.96 19.53
C GLU A 217 -1.10 -5.92 20.53
N ASN A 218 -0.80 -5.90 21.82
CA ASN A 218 -1.84 -5.74 22.85
C ASN A 218 -1.83 -4.30 23.37
N VAL A 219 -3.01 -3.69 23.45
CA VAL A 219 -3.21 -2.36 24.02
C VAL A 219 -4.17 -2.43 25.20
N GLY A 220 -3.81 -1.79 26.30
CA GLY A 220 -4.67 -1.68 27.48
C GLY A 220 -5.67 -0.54 27.30
N VAL A 221 -6.97 -0.83 27.41
CA VAL A 221 -8.00 0.21 27.35
C VAL A 221 -8.13 0.88 28.71
N THR A 222 -7.78 2.16 28.79
CA THR A 222 -7.90 2.97 30.01
C THR A 222 -8.99 4.04 29.86
N ASP A 223 -8.57 5.25 29.56
CA ASP A 223 -9.34 6.45 29.28
C ASP A 223 -9.16 6.81 27.81
N VAL A 224 -10.01 7.72 27.30
CA VAL A 224 -10.02 8.12 25.89
C VAL A 224 -8.63 8.61 25.43
N GLU A 225 -8.00 9.49 26.21
CA GLU A 225 -6.70 10.08 25.86
C GLU A 225 -5.53 9.10 26.09
N GLY A 226 -5.54 8.39 27.21
CA GLY A 226 -4.51 7.40 27.54
C GLY A 226 -4.43 6.28 26.50
N THR A 227 -5.60 5.79 26.06
CA THR A 227 -5.69 4.74 25.04
C THR A 227 -5.20 5.25 23.69
N ALA A 228 -5.58 6.47 23.27
CA ALA A 228 -5.10 7.09 22.04
C ALA A 228 -3.56 7.20 22.00
N LYS A 229 -2.96 7.69 23.10
CA LYS A 229 -1.50 7.81 23.23
C LYS A 229 -0.81 6.44 23.22
N GLN A 230 -1.40 5.43 23.85
CA GLN A 230 -0.84 4.08 23.86
C GLN A 230 -0.88 3.44 22.47
N ILE A 231 -1.99 3.58 21.74
CA ILE A 231 -2.11 3.10 20.36
C ILE A 231 -1.03 3.73 19.48
N VAL A 232 -0.89 5.06 19.50
CA VAL A 232 0.08 5.76 18.65
C VAL A 232 1.52 5.38 18.99
N ARG A 233 1.86 5.17 20.27
CA ARG A 233 3.19 4.66 20.67
C ARG A 233 3.47 3.26 20.14
N LEU A 234 2.47 2.37 20.13
CA LEU A 234 2.62 1.02 19.56
C LEU A 234 2.80 1.09 18.05
N ILE A 235 2.03 1.95 17.37
CA ILE A 235 2.18 2.21 15.93
C ILE A 235 3.60 2.70 15.63
N GLU A 236 4.08 3.73 16.34
CA GLU A 236 5.42 4.28 16.17
C GLU A 236 6.51 3.21 16.33
N LYS A 237 6.43 2.42 17.41
CA LYS A 237 7.39 1.34 17.67
C LYS A 237 7.38 0.31 16.53
N ALA A 238 6.20 -0.15 16.14
CA ALA A 238 6.03 -1.19 15.13
C ALA A 238 6.46 -0.73 13.73
N GLU A 239 6.15 0.50 13.35
CA GLU A 239 6.56 1.09 12.06
C GLU A 239 8.08 1.33 12.01
N ASN A 240 8.69 1.80 13.10
CA ASN A 240 10.15 1.94 13.21
C ASN A 240 10.87 0.58 13.12
N GLU A 241 10.38 -0.44 13.82
CA GLU A 241 10.92 -1.79 13.73
C GLU A 241 10.82 -2.34 12.30
N TYR A 242 9.70 -2.10 11.62
CA TYR A 242 9.53 -2.53 10.24
C TYR A 242 10.46 -1.80 9.27
N GLN A 243 10.64 -0.48 9.40
CA GLN A 243 11.56 0.30 8.58
C GLN A 243 13.02 -0.16 8.76
N ASN A 244 13.44 -0.39 10.01
CA ASN A 244 14.78 -0.90 10.31
C ASN A 244 14.96 -2.31 9.73
N ALA A 245 13.97 -3.20 9.91
CA ALA A 245 14.01 -4.54 9.36
C ALA A 245 14.12 -4.57 7.83
N ILE A 246 13.39 -3.70 7.11
CA ILE A 246 13.53 -3.58 5.65
C ILE A 246 14.98 -3.19 5.29
N SER A 247 15.53 -2.19 5.98
CA SER A 247 16.86 -1.65 5.70
C SER A 247 17.96 -2.69 5.94
N GLU A 248 17.87 -3.43 7.05
CA GLU A 248 18.79 -4.53 7.37
C GLU A 248 18.65 -5.70 6.39
N ASN A 249 17.41 -6.04 6.00
CA ASN A 249 17.16 -7.10 5.05
C ASN A 249 17.77 -6.79 3.68
N TYR A 250 17.68 -5.55 3.21
CA TYR A 250 18.35 -5.11 1.98
C TYR A 250 19.87 -5.29 2.03
N LYS A 251 20.49 -4.96 3.17
CA LYS A 251 21.93 -5.16 3.36
C LYS A 251 22.28 -6.66 3.31
N THR A 252 21.52 -7.49 4.03
CA THR A 252 21.70 -8.95 4.05
C THR A 252 21.51 -9.57 2.66
N MET A 253 20.46 -9.19 1.92
CA MET A 253 20.18 -9.69 0.57
C MET A 253 21.32 -9.38 -0.40
N SER A 254 21.84 -8.16 -0.35
CA SER A 254 22.99 -7.73 -1.15
C SER A 254 24.24 -8.58 -0.88
N ASP A 255 24.52 -8.87 0.39
CA ASP A 255 25.73 -9.58 0.78
C ASP A 255 25.66 -11.10 0.62
N THR A 256 24.46 -11.69 0.68
CA THR A 256 24.28 -13.14 0.71
C THR A 256 23.55 -13.64 -0.53
N THR A 257 22.28 -13.27 -0.69
CA THR A 257 21.36 -13.84 -1.68
C THR A 257 21.80 -13.51 -3.11
N PHE A 258 22.08 -12.23 -3.40
CA PHE A 258 22.52 -11.82 -4.73
C PHE A 258 23.89 -12.42 -5.10
N LYS A 259 24.82 -12.51 -4.14
CA LYS A 259 26.13 -13.14 -4.37
C LYS A 259 26.04 -14.65 -4.60
N ALA A 260 25.07 -15.32 -3.97
CA ALA A 260 24.80 -16.73 -4.18
C ALA A 260 24.22 -17.03 -5.57
N LEU A 261 23.39 -16.12 -6.11
CA LEU A 261 22.86 -16.24 -7.48
C LEU A 261 23.95 -16.05 -8.53
N ARG A 262 24.70 -14.96 -8.44
CA ARG A 262 25.81 -14.68 -9.36
C ARG A 262 26.91 -13.91 -8.65
N ARG A 263 28.09 -14.52 -8.60
CA ARG A 263 29.28 -13.87 -8.07
C ARG A 263 29.74 -12.78 -9.05
N ALA A 264 30.21 -11.66 -8.51
CA ALA A 264 30.84 -10.61 -9.32
C ALA A 264 32.09 -11.13 -10.06
N LEU A 265 32.82 -12.06 -9.43
CA LEU A 265 33.96 -12.76 -10.04
C LEU A 265 33.85 -14.27 -9.78
N PRO A 266 34.40 -15.11 -10.68
CA PRO A 266 34.63 -16.52 -10.43
C PRO A 266 35.36 -16.77 -9.10
N VAL A 267 35.33 -18.01 -8.61
CA VAL A 267 36.02 -18.41 -7.36
C VAL A 267 37.51 -18.05 -7.38
N THR A 268 38.13 -18.09 -8.55
CA THR A 268 39.53 -17.70 -8.79
C THR A 268 39.83 -16.21 -8.55
N LYS A 269 38.81 -15.36 -8.35
CA LYS A 269 38.92 -13.90 -8.21
C LYS A 269 39.61 -13.22 -9.41
N SER A 270 39.52 -13.84 -10.59
CA SER A 270 40.04 -13.32 -11.86
C SER A 270 38.95 -13.35 -12.93
N ARG A 271 39.06 -12.49 -13.94
CA ARG A 271 38.19 -12.59 -15.12
C ARG A 271 38.42 -13.94 -15.80
N ILE A 272 37.36 -14.46 -16.42
CA ILE A 272 37.44 -15.69 -17.18
C ILE A 272 38.45 -15.53 -18.31
N ASP A 273 39.39 -16.47 -18.38
CA ASP A 273 40.31 -16.62 -19.50
C ASP A 273 39.62 -17.45 -20.58
N TRP A 274 39.06 -16.77 -21.58
CA TRP A 274 38.32 -17.40 -22.68
C TRP A 274 39.20 -18.32 -23.54
N ASN A 275 40.50 -18.05 -23.64
CA ASN A 275 41.44 -18.90 -24.39
C ASN A 275 41.69 -20.24 -23.68
N LYS A 276 41.70 -20.22 -22.35
CA LYS A 276 41.75 -21.45 -21.56
C LYS A 276 40.47 -22.25 -21.72
N ILE A 277 39.29 -21.62 -21.63
CA ILE A 277 38.01 -22.34 -21.77
C ILE A 277 37.89 -23.07 -23.13
N SER A 278 38.35 -22.49 -24.23
CA SER A 278 38.25 -23.11 -25.56
C SER A 278 39.20 -24.29 -25.77
N SER A 279 40.30 -24.36 -25.01
CA SER A 279 41.35 -25.37 -25.16
C SER A 279 41.39 -26.42 -24.03
N TYR A 280 40.77 -26.14 -22.87
CA TYR A 280 40.78 -27.04 -21.72
C TYR A 280 39.81 -28.22 -21.89
N LYS A 281 40.35 -29.45 -21.90
CA LYS A 281 39.55 -30.67 -21.76
C LYS A 281 39.56 -31.12 -20.29
N ILE A 282 38.52 -30.75 -19.56
CA ILE A 282 38.34 -31.03 -18.11
C ILE A 282 38.48 -32.52 -17.77
N GLY A 283 38.12 -33.42 -18.70
CA GLY A 283 38.17 -34.87 -18.47
C GLY A 283 39.59 -35.47 -18.33
N ASN A 284 40.65 -34.79 -18.76
CA ASN A 284 42.02 -35.33 -18.68
C ASN A 284 42.69 -35.07 -17.32
N GLU A 285 42.35 -33.98 -16.62
CA GLU A 285 42.95 -33.67 -15.31
C GLU A 285 42.24 -34.35 -14.12
N LEU A 286 40.94 -34.67 -14.27
CA LEU A 286 40.22 -35.49 -13.29
C LEU A 286 40.78 -36.92 -13.20
N LYS A 287 41.41 -37.43 -14.26
CA LYS A 287 42.10 -38.74 -14.26
C LYS A 287 43.50 -38.69 -13.64
N SER A 288 44.11 -37.51 -13.54
CA SER A 288 45.47 -37.34 -13.03
C SER A 288 45.53 -36.88 -11.57
N SER A 289 44.40 -36.88 -10.85
CA SER A 289 44.36 -36.63 -9.40
C SER A 289 44.77 -37.90 -8.66
N PRO A 290 45.93 -37.98 -7.99
CA PRO A 290 46.25 -39.11 -7.13
C PRO A 290 45.40 -39.03 -5.87
N THR A 291 44.78 -40.14 -5.46
CA THR A 291 44.29 -40.31 -4.10
C THR A 291 45.45 -40.16 -3.11
N ALA A 292 45.47 -39.07 -2.35
CA ALA A 292 46.18 -38.93 -1.08
C ALA A 292 45.53 -37.80 -0.27
#